data_AF-A0A512LBV7-F1
#
_entry.id   AF-A0A512LBV7-F1
#
_cell.length_a   1.000
_cell.length_b   1.000
_cell.length_c   1.000
_cell.angle_alpha   90.00
_cell.angle_beta   90.00
_cell.angle_gamma   90.00
#
_symmetry.space_group_name_H-M   'P 1'
#
loop_
_entity.id
_entity.type
_entity.pdbx_description
1 polymer ?
#
loop_
_entity_poly.entity_id
_entity_poly.type
_entity_poly.pdbx_seq_one_letter_code
_entity_poly.pdbx_strand_id
1 'polypeptide(L)'
;MQHHNNKIDAALLGKIVLARFLELPLRAVDRLAAQVESSAGFTALRPWVSVGRLEGARVAHDAADTPQTRASPILGEVLEADRGLMFLYRRDSFAREYRFDEEGVNCLMVRAGAPAALARTLRRLRLINTRNRLTHALMQAVLAAQAAYLRSGQGLALLPLTQATISARLRSESNLSVVADAGRISRLVRGLTIMLPNGKVVPLNTLFPKPRQVHCHFVDHMIKEEKTWMAKGLLREPLTDEAIAAILEREHGIRLSRRTVANIRHDLAIPDYKRRSQGTDYLAATEGFSALLPLTAQALRTTVPAHPGVYEIRTVCASSVGGEKEACPGKSVPPVPHGVVYIGSAGDLRKRLGDHLRGSSANALLYRHVAGGAAQVRFRLISADWRVVERELYQVFCETFGVSPPCNRMSP
;
A
#
# COMPACT_ATOMS: atom_id res chain seq x y z
N MET A 1 4.60 48.35 -9.69
CA MET A 1 4.25 46.99 -9.24
C MET A 1 5.51 46.31 -8.72
N GLN A 2 5.73 46.28 -7.41
CA GLN A 2 6.89 45.64 -6.80
C GLN A 2 6.68 44.12 -6.77
N HIS A 3 7.45 43.39 -7.57
CA HIS A 3 7.54 41.94 -7.46
C HIS A 3 8.09 41.57 -6.08
N HIS A 4 7.20 41.10 -5.20
CA HIS A 4 7.60 40.44 -3.96
C HIS A 4 8.31 39.13 -4.33
N ASN A 5 9.64 39.20 -4.33
CA ASN A 5 10.49 38.03 -4.50
C ASN A 5 10.38 37.21 -3.20
N ASN A 6 9.38 36.32 -3.14
CA ASN A 6 9.14 35.41 -2.01
C ASN A 6 10.36 34.49 -1.84
N LYS A 7 11.36 34.95 -1.10
CA LYS A 7 12.49 34.13 -0.65
C LYS A 7 11.93 33.03 0.23
N ILE A 8 11.89 31.81 -0.30
CA ILE A 8 11.49 30.62 0.46
C ILE A 8 12.46 30.47 1.63
N ASP A 9 11.92 30.40 2.85
CA ASP A 9 12.70 30.17 4.08
C ASP A 9 13.60 28.91 3.95
N ALA A 10 14.84 29.03 4.42
CA ALA A 10 15.84 27.96 4.35
C ALA A 10 15.40 26.70 5.10
N ALA A 11 14.67 26.84 6.21
CA ALA A 11 14.15 25.69 6.95
C ALA A 11 13.05 24.97 6.16
N LEU A 12 12.18 25.73 5.48
CA LEU A 12 11.16 25.19 4.59
C LEU A 12 11.79 24.47 3.38
N LEU A 13 12.82 25.06 2.75
CA LEU A 13 13.58 24.40 1.70
C LEU A 13 14.20 23.08 2.17
N GLY A 14 14.78 23.05 3.37
CA GLY A 14 15.34 21.83 3.97
C GLY A 14 14.28 20.73 4.13
N LYS A 15 13.08 21.08 4.60
CA LYS A 15 11.94 20.15 4.71
C LYS A 15 11.52 19.61 3.34
N ILE A 16 11.44 20.46 2.32
CA ILE A 16 11.08 20.05 0.94
C ILE A 16 12.13 19.11 0.36
N VAL A 17 13.42 19.42 0.53
CA VAL A 17 14.53 18.60 0.03
C VAL A 17 14.50 17.22 0.69
N LEU A 18 14.34 17.15 2.02
CA LEU A 18 14.22 15.89 2.73
C LEU A 18 12.99 15.09 2.26
N ALA A 19 11.84 15.76 2.15
CA ALA A 19 10.60 15.10 1.72
C ALA A 19 10.74 14.46 0.32
N ARG A 20 11.33 15.17 -0.64
CA ARG A 20 11.65 14.62 -1.97
C ARG A 20 12.67 13.49 -1.90
N PHE A 21 13.65 13.58 -1.01
CA PHE A 21 14.66 12.54 -0.83
C PHE A 21 14.07 11.25 -0.28
N LEU A 22 13.10 11.32 0.64
CA LEU A 22 12.42 10.15 1.20
C LEU A 22 11.64 9.36 0.14
N GLU A 23 11.06 10.06 -0.84
CA GLU A 23 10.30 9.47 -1.95
C GLU A 23 11.18 8.80 -3.02
N LEU A 24 12.50 9.00 -2.97
CA LEU A 24 13.39 8.42 -3.97
C LEU A 24 13.28 6.88 -3.98
N PRO A 25 13.28 6.25 -5.17
CA PRO A 25 13.30 4.80 -5.26
C PRO A 25 14.63 4.26 -4.72
N LEU A 26 14.62 3.03 -4.21
CA LEU A 26 15.80 2.37 -3.64
C LEU A 26 17.03 2.42 -4.56
N ARG A 27 16.83 2.17 -5.86
CA ARG A 27 17.89 2.26 -6.87
C ARG A 27 18.55 3.63 -6.94
N ALA A 28 17.77 4.71 -6.80
CA ALA A 28 18.32 6.06 -6.84
C ALA A 28 19.15 6.36 -5.60
N VAL A 29 18.70 5.91 -4.42
CA VAL A 29 19.46 6.14 -3.18
C VAL A 29 20.75 5.31 -3.13
N ASP A 30 20.70 4.07 -3.61
CA ASP A 30 21.89 3.23 -3.74
C ASP A 30 22.92 3.86 -4.70
N ARG A 31 22.50 4.32 -5.89
CA ARG A 31 23.39 5.07 -6.80
C ARG A 31 23.94 6.34 -6.16
N LEU A 32 23.11 7.09 -5.43
CA LEU A 32 23.54 8.31 -4.75
C LEU A 32 24.57 8.01 -3.67
N ALA A 33 24.41 6.92 -2.90
CA ALA A 33 25.41 6.49 -1.93
C ALA A 33 26.73 6.16 -2.62
N ALA A 34 26.71 5.32 -3.66
CA ALA A 34 27.91 4.97 -4.42
C ALA A 34 28.61 6.20 -5.04
N GLN A 35 27.84 7.10 -5.67
CA GLN A 35 28.37 8.33 -6.27
C GLN A 35 28.96 9.30 -5.25
N VAL A 36 28.36 9.39 -4.06
CA VAL A 36 28.87 10.25 -2.99
C VAL A 36 30.17 9.67 -2.46
N GLU A 37 30.22 8.37 -2.19
CA GLU A 37 31.42 7.70 -1.68
C GLU A 37 32.58 7.70 -2.69
N SER A 38 32.31 7.69 -3.99
CA SER A 38 33.33 7.82 -5.03
C SER A 38 33.74 9.26 -5.34
N SER A 39 33.16 10.26 -4.67
CA SER A 39 33.43 11.67 -4.98
C SER A 39 34.69 12.20 -4.28
N ALA A 40 35.42 13.11 -4.95
CA ALA A 40 36.56 13.79 -4.34
C ALA A 40 36.19 14.54 -3.05
N GLY A 41 34.96 15.06 -2.96
CA GLY A 41 34.46 15.69 -1.75
C GLY A 41 34.30 14.72 -0.58
N PHE A 42 34.00 13.44 -0.83
CA PHE A 42 33.97 12.43 0.23
C PHE A 42 35.37 12.02 0.68
N THR A 43 36.31 11.87 -0.26
CA THR A 43 37.73 11.65 0.07
C THR A 43 38.26 12.76 0.96
N ALA A 44 37.92 14.02 0.67
CA ALA A 44 38.30 15.17 1.50
C ALA A 44 37.65 15.16 2.90
N LEU A 45 36.47 14.55 3.06
CA LEU A 45 35.76 14.46 4.34
C LEU A 45 36.19 13.26 5.20
N ARG A 46 36.96 12.29 4.67
CA ARG A 46 37.34 11.07 5.40
C ARG A 46 37.95 11.29 6.80
N PRO A 47 38.75 12.34 7.06
CA PRO A 47 39.28 12.57 8.41
C PRO A 47 38.19 12.81 9.46
N TRP A 48 37.03 13.32 9.05
CA TRP A 48 35.92 13.71 9.94
C TRP A 48 34.65 12.86 9.75
N VAL A 49 34.66 11.95 8.78
CA VAL A 49 33.51 11.12 8.44
C VAL A 49 33.92 9.66 8.40
N SER A 50 33.41 8.88 9.33
CA SER A 50 33.54 7.43 9.31
C SER A 50 32.31 6.77 8.71
N VAL A 51 32.54 5.67 8.00
CA VAL A 51 31.49 4.86 7.38
C VAL A 51 31.26 3.64 8.25
N GLY A 52 30.01 3.47 8.67
CA GLY A 52 29.58 2.32 9.45
C GLY A 52 28.25 1.80 8.96
N ARG A 53 27.65 0.98 9.82
CA ARG A 53 26.33 0.41 9.65
C ARG A 53 25.46 0.82 10.84
N LEU A 54 24.17 0.99 10.58
CA LEU A 54 23.18 1.18 11.63
C LEU A 54 23.24 0.02 12.63
N GLU A 55 23.15 0.37 13.91
CA GLU A 55 23.20 -0.60 15.01
C GLU A 55 22.11 -1.67 14.84
N GLY A 56 22.48 -2.94 15.02
CA GLY A 56 21.57 -4.07 14.85
C GLY A 56 21.13 -4.38 13.41
N ALA A 57 21.50 -3.56 12.41
CA ALA A 57 21.17 -3.84 11.03
C ALA A 57 22.02 -4.98 10.44
N ARG A 58 21.36 -5.93 9.78
CA ARG A 58 22.01 -7.03 9.06
C ARG A 58 21.85 -6.84 7.56
N VAL A 59 22.84 -7.26 6.78
CA VAL A 59 22.84 -7.17 5.32
C VAL A 59 23.16 -8.54 4.74
N ALA A 60 22.42 -8.96 3.71
CA ALA A 60 22.67 -10.23 3.03
C ALA A 60 24.10 -10.25 2.48
N HIS A 61 24.90 -11.27 2.83
CA HIS A 61 26.31 -11.35 2.47
C HIS A 61 26.57 -11.79 1.01
N ASP A 62 25.54 -12.17 0.26
CA ASP A 62 25.66 -12.60 -1.14
C ASP A 62 25.30 -11.48 -2.13
N ALA A 63 26.17 -10.48 -2.28
CA ALA A 63 26.09 -9.57 -3.41
C ALA A 63 27.42 -8.89 -3.80
N ALA A 64 28.58 -9.41 -3.36
CA ALA A 64 29.85 -8.93 -3.87
C ALA A 64 30.01 -9.23 -5.38
N ASP A 65 29.39 -10.31 -5.88
CA ASP A 65 29.59 -10.80 -7.25
C ASP A 65 28.32 -10.87 -8.13
N THR A 66 27.14 -10.42 -7.67
CA THR A 66 25.98 -10.38 -8.56
C THR A 66 25.98 -9.09 -9.39
N PRO A 67 25.99 -9.17 -10.73
CA PRO A 67 26.00 -8.00 -11.61
C PRO A 67 24.90 -6.99 -11.23
N GLN A 68 25.24 -5.70 -11.26
CA GLN A 68 24.34 -4.55 -10.99
C GLN A 68 23.08 -4.51 -11.87
N THR A 69 22.89 -5.47 -12.78
CA THR A 69 21.97 -5.45 -13.91
C THR A 69 20.52 -5.81 -13.61
N ARG A 70 20.17 -6.31 -12.42
CA ARG A 70 18.75 -6.48 -12.01
C ARG A 70 18.50 -5.98 -10.59
N ALA A 71 18.52 -4.66 -10.43
CA ALA A 71 18.25 -4.04 -9.14
C ALA A 71 16.80 -4.32 -8.68
N SER A 72 16.62 -5.27 -7.77
CA SER A 72 15.30 -5.60 -7.21
C SER A 72 14.71 -4.38 -6.47
N PRO A 73 13.40 -4.08 -6.60
CA PRO A 73 12.74 -3.00 -5.86
C PRO A 73 12.52 -3.31 -4.36
N ILE A 74 13.15 -4.38 -3.86
CA ILE A 74 12.99 -4.93 -2.52
C ILE A 74 14.05 -4.33 -1.59
N LEU A 75 13.60 -3.73 -0.48
CA LEU A 75 14.44 -3.15 0.56
C LEU A 75 15.28 -4.22 1.28
N GLY A 76 14.64 -5.34 1.56
CA GLY A 76 15.19 -6.45 2.34
C GLY A 76 14.14 -7.52 2.57
N GLU A 77 14.52 -8.52 3.33
CA GLU A 77 13.70 -9.67 3.67
C GLU A 77 13.53 -9.81 5.18
N VAL A 78 12.37 -10.31 5.57
CA VAL A 78 12.08 -10.67 6.96
C VAL A 78 12.47 -12.13 7.14
N LEU A 79 13.25 -12.40 8.18
CA LEU A 79 13.70 -13.73 8.56
C LEU A 79 13.21 -14.06 9.97
N GLU A 80 12.90 -15.34 10.17
CA GLU A 80 12.70 -15.91 11.50
C GLU A 80 14.07 -16.23 12.10
N ALA A 81 14.32 -15.78 13.32
CA ALA A 81 15.51 -16.10 14.10
C ALA A 81 15.11 -16.59 15.49
N ASP A 82 16.06 -17.21 16.20
CA ASP A 82 15.83 -17.83 17.51
C ASP A 82 15.20 -16.88 18.56
N ARG A 83 15.36 -15.56 18.39
CA ARG A 83 14.84 -14.52 19.30
C ARG A 83 13.70 -13.68 18.71
N GLY A 84 13.13 -14.10 17.58
CA GLY A 84 12.03 -13.40 16.92
C GLY A 84 12.34 -13.01 15.48
N LEU A 85 11.57 -12.07 14.93
CA LEU A 85 11.76 -11.63 13.55
C LEU A 85 12.95 -10.67 13.43
N MET A 86 13.74 -10.84 12.39
CA MET A 86 14.81 -9.94 12.01
C MET A 86 14.60 -9.43 10.58
N PHE A 87 15.15 -8.27 10.28
CA PHE A 87 15.16 -7.72 8.93
C PHE A 87 16.57 -7.72 8.35
N LEU A 88 16.73 -8.38 7.20
CA LEU A 88 17.97 -8.45 6.45
C LEU A 88 17.88 -7.51 5.25
N TYR A 89 18.68 -6.43 5.26
CA TYR A 89 18.75 -5.51 4.14
C TYR A 89 19.40 -6.17 2.94
N ARG A 90 18.88 -5.87 1.75
CA ARG A 90 19.42 -6.43 0.51
C ARG A 90 20.73 -5.78 0.05
N ARG A 91 20.99 -4.54 0.47
CA ARG A 91 22.21 -3.78 0.13
C ARG A 91 22.74 -3.03 1.33
N ASP A 92 24.06 -2.93 1.43
CA ASP A 92 24.73 -2.13 2.46
C ASP A 92 24.31 -0.67 2.43
N SER A 93 24.05 -0.10 1.25
CA SER A 93 23.61 1.28 1.07
C SER A 93 22.36 1.64 1.89
N PHE A 94 21.48 0.67 2.17
CA PHE A 94 20.23 0.87 2.92
C PHE A 94 20.42 0.77 4.43
N ALA A 95 21.50 0.13 4.88
CA ALA A 95 21.89 0.01 6.28
C ALA A 95 23.08 0.93 6.64
N ARG A 96 23.64 1.66 5.67
CA ARG A 96 24.80 2.54 5.81
C ARG A 96 24.51 3.66 6.80
N GLU A 97 25.50 3.97 7.63
CA GLU A 97 25.50 5.13 8.51
C GLU A 97 26.84 5.87 8.37
N TYR A 98 26.77 7.18 8.16
CA TYR A 98 27.93 8.06 8.18
C TYR A 98 28.00 8.75 9.54
N ARG A 99 29.09 8.58 10.29
CA ARG A 99 29.26 9.25 11.59
C ARG A 99 30.18 10.45 11.40
N PHE A 100 29.72 11.59 11.89
CA PHE A 100 30.40 12.87 11.74
C PHE A 100 31.08 13.24 13.05
N ASP A 101 32.35 13.61 12.97
CA ASP A 101 32.98 14.48 13.96
C ASP A 101 32.43 15.90 13.75
N GLU A 102 31.40 16.28 14.51
CA GLU A 102 30.71 17.56 14.32
C GLU A 102 31.63 18.76 14.63
N GLU A 103 32.59 18.62 15.56
CA GLU A 103 33.55 19.70 15.87
C GLU A 103 34.49 19.93 14.69
N GLY A 104 35.11 18.85 14.19
CA GLY A 104 36.00 18.93 13.04
C GLY A 104 35.29 19.39 11.75
N VAL A 105 34.07 18.91 11.50
CA VAL A 105 33.24 19.37 10.36
C VAL A 105 32.89 20.85 10.50
N ASN A 106 32.52 21.32 11.69
CA ASN A 106 32.19 22.73 11.90
C ASN A 106 33.42 23.62 11.72
N CYS A 107 34.58 23.23 12.27
CA CYS A 107 35.83 23.95 12.07
C CYS A 107 36.21 24.03 10.58
N LEU A 108 36.03 22.95 9.82
CA LEU A 108 36.29 22.93 8.38
C LEU A 108 35.35 23.87 7.60
N MET A 109 34.07 23.91 7.98
CA MET A 109 33.07 24.76 7.34
C MET A 109 33.22 26.25 7.66
N VAL A 110 33.82 26.59 8.81
CA VAL A 110 34.06 27.97 9.25
C VAL A 110 35.43 28.50 8.77
N ARG A 111 36.49 27.69 8.85
CA ARG A 111 37.87 28.13 8.51
C ARG A 111 38.14 28.20 7.03
N ALA A 112 37.60 27.27 6.25
CA ALA A 112 37.61 27.36 4.80
C ALA A 112 36.28 27.96 4.40
N GLY A 113 36.24 28.93 3.49
CA GLY A 113 35.03 29.20 2.71
C GLY A 113 34.71 27.94 1.91
N ALA A 114 34.11 26.95 2.57
CA ALA A 114 34.23 25.55 2.19
C ALA A 114 33.74 25.38 0.75
N PRO A 115 34.51 24.68 -0.12
CA PRO A 115 34.11 24.53 -1.51
C PRO A 115 32.67 24.05 -1.58
N ALA A 116 31.82 24.70 -2.38
CA ALA A 116 30.40 24.36 -2.46
C ALA A 116 30.15 22.88 -2.78
N ALA A 117 31.13 22.20 -3.39
CA ALA A 117 31.18 20.75 -3.57
C ALA A 117 31.16 19.98 -2.23
N LEU A 118 31.98 20.36 -1.25
CA LEU A 118 32.09 19.72 0.06
C LEU A 118 30.79 19.83 0.87
N ALA A 119 30.23 21.05 0.93
CA ALA A 119 28.95 21.29 1.59
C ALA A 119 27.78 20.53 0.92
N ARG A 120 27.85 20.31 -0.41
CA ARG A 120 26.89 19.44 -1.11
C ARG A 120 27.07 17.97 -0.73
N THR A 121 28.30 17.48 -0.67
CA THR A 121 28.60 16.10 -0.23
C THR A 121 28.10 15.86 1.19
N LEU A 122 28.42 16.75 2.15
CA LEU A 122 27.97 16.62 3.53
C LEU A 122 26.44 16.58 3.63
N ARG A 123 25.73 17.47 2.91
CA ARG A 123 24.26 17.46 2.88
C ARG A 123 23.69 16.15 2.36
N ARG A 124 24.29 15.57 1.31
CA ARG A 124 23.85 14.28 0.76
C ARG A 124 24.05 13.15 1.77
N LEU A 125 25.19 13.10 2.46
CA LEU A 125 25.45 12.11 3.51
C LEU A 125 24.42 12.21 4.65
N ARG A 126 24.12 13.43 5.12
CA ARG A 126 23.08 13.68 6.14
C ARG A 126 21.69 13.25 5.68
N LEU A 127 21.33 13.46 4.40
CA LEU A 127 20.06 12.98 3.84
C LEU A 127 19.99 11.44 3.79
N ILE A 128 21.08 10.78 3.38
CA ILE A 128 21.16 9.31 3.37
C ILE A 128 20.99 8.76 4.79
N ASN A 129 21.73 9.30 5.77
CA ASN A 129 21.56 8.93 7.18
C ASN A 129 20.14 9.11 7.66
N THR A 130 19.53 10.27 7.37
CA THR A 130 18.17 10.59 7.82
C THR A 130 17.18 9.56 7.29
N ARG A 131 17.28 9.21 6.01
CA ARG A 131 16.43 8.19 5.39
C ARG A 131 16.69 6.81 5.99
N ASN A 132 17.95 6.37 6.06
CA ASN A 132 18.32 5.03 6.54
C ASN A 132 17.92 4.84 8.01
N ARG A 133 18.20 5.83 8.88
CA ARG A 133 17.79 5.80 10.30
C ARG A 133 16.27 5.71 10.44
N LEU A 134 15.52 6.54 9.70
CA LEU A 134 14.05 6.48 9.73
C LEU A 134 13.52 5.15 9.21
N THR A 135 14.08 4.63 8.10
CA THR A 135 13.72 3.31 7.56
C THR A 135 14.00 2.22 8.57
N HIS A 136 15.16 2.23 9.22
CA HIS A 136 15.53 1.22 10.20
C HIS A 136 14.64 1.24 11.43
N ALA A 137 14.47 2.40 12.05
CA ALA A 137 13.58 2.54 13.20
C ALA A 137 12.14 2.12 12.88
N LEU A 138 11.64 2.52 11.70
CA LEU A 138 10.32 2.09 11.23
C LEU A 138 10.24 0.58 11.05
N MET A 139 11.24 -0.05 10.44
CA MET A 139 11.25 -1.50 10.25
C MET A 139 11.27 -2.24 11.59
N GLN A 140 12.09 -1.83 12.55
CA GLN A 140 12.11 -2.46 13.88
C GLN A 140 10.75 -2.37 14.57
N ALA A 141 10.12 -1.19 14.54
CA ALA A 141 8.81 -1.00 15.13
C ALA A 141 7.71 -1.82 14.41
N VAL A 142 7.81 -1.98 13.09
CA VAL A 142 6.91 -2.82 12.30
C VAL A 142 7.11 -4.31 12.56
N LEU A 143 8.36 -4.79 12.67
CA LEU A 143 8.67 -6.18 13.01
C LEU A 143 7.99 -6.58 14.32
N ALA A 144 8.05 -5.70 15.32
CA ALA A 144 7.39 -5.91 16.60
C ALA A 144 5.86 -5.83 16.49
N ALA A 145 5.32 -4.82 15.81
CA ALA A 145 3.87 -4.56 15.78
C ALA A 145 3.09 -5.52 14.88
N GLN A 146 3.69 -6.05 13.81
CA GLN A 146 3.01 -6.88 12.81
C GLN A 146 3.58 -8.31 12.76
N ALA A 147 4.15 -8.81 13.87
CA ALA A 147 4.91 -10.05 13.88
C ALA A 147 4.11 -11.27 13.37
N ALA A 148 2.84 -11.40 13.76
CA ALA A 148 1.98 -12.52 13.33
C ALA A 148 1.72 -12.50 11.81
N TYR A 149 1.44 -11.31 11.25
CA TYR A 149 1.30 -11.13 9.80
C TYR A 149 2.60 -11.43 9.07
N LEU A 150 3.73 -10.94 9.57
CA LEU A 150 5.00 -11.08 8.88
C LEU A 150 5.47 -12.54 8.79
N ARG A 151 5.13 -13.38 9.78
CA ARG A 151 5.37 -14.84 9.73
C ARG A 151 4.43 -15.54 8.74
N SER A 152 3.13 -15.30 8.87
CA SER A 152 2.10 -16.07 8.16
C SER A 152 1.82 -15.57 6.74
N GLY A 153 1.98 -14.28 6.50
CA GLY A 153 1.50 -13.57 5.31
C GLY A 153 -0.03 -13.49 5.17
N GLN A 154 -0.79 -13.89 6.20
CA GLN A 154 -2.24 -14.00 6.18
C GLN A 154 -2.91 -12.70 6.62
N GLY A 155 -3.89 -12.21 5.86
CA GLY A 155 -4.57 -10.94 6.13
C GLY A 155 -5.26 -10.83 7.50
N LEU A 156 -5.65 -11.96 8.10
CA LEU A 156 -6.29 -12.01 9.42
C LEU A 156 -5.32 -11.76 10.58
N ALA A 157 -4.02 -11.95 10.34
CA ALA A 157 -2.98 -11.70 11.33
C ALA A 157 -2.48 -10.24 11.33
N LEU A 158 -3.03 -9.39 10.45
CA LEU A 158 -2.71 -7.96 10.40
C LEU A 158 -3.42 -7.21 11.53
N LEU A 159 -2.65 -6.46 12.30
CA LEU A 159 -3.18 -5.61 13.34
C LEU A 159 -3.42 -4.17 12.82
N PRO A 160 -4.42 -3.45 13.34
CA PRO A 160 -4.58 -2.04 13.03
C PRO A 160 -3.33 -1.25 13.45
N LEU A 161 -2.68 -0.59 12.50
CA LEU A 161 -1.46 0.18 12.78
C LEU A 161 -1.40 1.39 11.86
N THR A 162 -1.95 2.52 12.27
CA THR A 162 -1.89 3.71 11.42
C THR A 162 -0.49 4.31 11.39
N GLN A 163 -0.17 5.03 10.31
CA GLN A 163 1.08 5.81 10.23
C GLN A 163 1.18 6.88 11.33
N ALA A 164 0.05 7.38 11.84
CA ALA A 164 0.04 8.29 12.98
C ALA A 164 0.41 7.57 14.29
N THR A 165 -0.13 6.37 14.50
CA THR A 165 0.18 5.53 15.67
C THR A 165 1.66 5.17 15.72
N ILE A 166 2.21 4.66 14.62
CA ILE A 166 3.64 4.31 14.57
C ILE A 166 4.54 5.55 14.66
N SER A 167 4.11 6.69 14.11
CA SER A 167 4.80 7.98 14.24
C SER A 167 4.90 8.43 15.70
N ALA A 168 3.80 8.35 16.46
CA ALA A 168 3.79 8.66 17.88
C ALA A 168 4.71 7.70 18.65
N ARG A 169 4.63 6.41 18.37
CA ARG A 169 5.48 5.38 18.97
C ARG A 169 6.98 5.63 18.71
N LEU A 170 7.36 5.95 17.47
CA LEU A 170 8.74 6.27 17.14
C LEU A 170 9.23 7.50 17.91
N ARG A 171 8.40 8.54 18.08
CA ARG A 171 8.79 9.72 18.86
C ARG A 171 8.97 9.44 20.35
N SER A 172 8.27 8.45 20.91
CA SER A 172 8.37 8.11 22.34
C SER A 172 9.44 7.08 22.66
N GLU A 173 9.67 6.10 21.77
CA GLU A 173 10.55 4.95 22.06
C GLU A 173 11.98 5.13 21.58
N SER A 174 12.23 6.03 20.63
CA SER A 174 13.53 6.11 19.97
C SER A 174 14.27 7.41 20.28
N ASN A 175 15.55 7.29 20.63
CA ASN A 175 16.54 8.39 20.62
C ASN A 175 16.85 8.83 19.17
N LEU A 176 15.85 8.85 18.30
CA LEU A 176 16.00 9.15 16.90
C LEU A 176 16.24 10.65 16.76
N SER A 177 17.43 11.01 16.31
CA SER A 177 17.80 12.38 15.95
C SER A 177 16.90 12.98 14.82
N VAL A 178 16.07 12.15 14.18
CA VAL A 178 15.17 12.52 13.08
C VAL A 178 13.72 12.57 13.55
N VAL A 179 13.03 13.68 13.29
CA VAL A 179 11.58 13.75 13.54
C VAL A 179 10.83 12.78 12.61
N ALA A 180 10.22 11.75 13.19
CA ALA A 180 9.41 10.75 12.51
C ALA A 180 7.94 11.18 12.48
N ASP A 181 7.56 12.14 11.64
CA ASP A 181 6.14 12.51 11.44
C ASP A 181 5.44 11.61 10.41
N ALA A 182 4.10 11.53 10.50
CA ALA A 182 3.30 10.68 9.63
C ALA A 182 3.45 11.01 8.13
N GLY A 183 3.69 12.28 7.79
CA GLY A 183 3.92 12.71 6.41
C GLY A 183 5.24 12.17 5.85
N ARG A 184 6.32 12.23 6.64
CA ARG A 184 7.62 11.62 6.28
C ARG A 184 7.54 10.11 6.15
N ILE A 185 6.83 9.46 7.06
CA ILE A 185 6.60 8.01 7.00
C ILE A 185 5.82 7.65 5.74
N SER A 186 4.72 8.36 5.45
CA SER A 186 3.92 8.16 4.24
C SER A 186 4.75 8.23 2.96
N ARG A 187 5.58 9.27 2.85
CA ARG A 187 6.49 9.48 1.71
C ARG A 187 7.52 8.36 1.59
N LEU A 188 8.09 7.94 2.72
CA LEU A 188 9.08 6.87 2.75
C LEU A 188 8.49 5.52 2.31
N VAL A 189 7.32 5.12 2.84
CA VAL A 189 6.76 3.78 2.61
C VAL A 189 6.12 3.61 1.23
N ARG A 190 5.77 4.70 0.54
CA ARG A 190 5.03 4.68 -0.74
C ARG A 190 5.74 3.89 -1.85
N GLY A 191 7.07 3.85 -1.84
CA GLY A 191 7.88 3.21 -2.88
C GLY A 191 8.67 1.99 -2.42
N LEU A 192 8.43 1.50 -1.19
CA LEU A 192 9.21 0.43 -0.60
C LEU A 192 8.47 -0.90 -0.64
N THR A 193 9.21 -1.98 -0.88
CA THR A 193 8.71 -3.35 -0.77
C THR A 193 9.65 -4.18 0.09
N ILE A 194 9.09 -5.18 0.76
CA ILE A 194 9.84 -6.15 1.55
C ILE A 194 9.45 -7.56 1.09
N MET A 195 10.33 -8.52 1.34
CA MET A 195 10.06 -9.93 1.15
C MET A 195 9.73 -10.58 2.50
N LEU A 196 8.63 -11.33 2.56
CA LEU A 196 8.24 -12.12 3.72
C LEU A 196 8.99 -13.48 3.73
N PRO A 197 9.02 -14.21 4.85
CA PRO A 197 9.68 -15.52 4.94
C PRO A 197 9.14 -16.55 3.94
N ASN A 198 7.87 -16.44 3.54
CA ASN A 198 7.26 -17.29 2.53
C ASN A 198 7.58 -16.88 1.07
N GLY A 199 8.55 -15.96 0.86
CA GLY A 199 8.96 -15.45 -0.45
C GLY A 199 8.01 -14.42 -1.06
N LYS A 200 6.85 -14.13 -0.43
CA LYS A 200 5.90 -13.14 -0.93
C LYS A 200 6.48 -11.74 -0.80
N VAL A 201 6.45 -10.99 -1.89
CA VAL A 201 6.84 -9.57 -1.90
C VAL A 201 5.62 -8.72 -1.58
N VAL A 202 5.70 -7.91 -0.54
CA VAL A 202 4.61 -7.02 -0.09
C VAL A 202 5.06 -5.55 -0.09
N PRO A 203 4.22 -4.60 -0.53
CA PRO A 203 4.49 -3.19 -0.37
C PRO A 203 4.50 -2.79 1.11
N LEU A 204 5.45 -1.96 1.53
CA LEU A 204 5.59 -1.61 2.94
C LEU A 204 4.38 -0.81 3.47
N ASN A 205 3.71 -0.06 2.60
CA ASN A 205 2.51 0.71 2.96
C ASN A 205 1.31 -0.17 3.38
N THR A 206 1.27 -1.46 3.01
CA THR A 206 0.16 -2.36 3.41
C THR A 206 0.27 -2.81 4.86
N LEU A 207 1.42 -2.61 5.51
CA LEU A 207 1.63 -2.93 6.93
C LEU A 207 1.06 -1.88 7.87
N PHE A 208 0.42 -0.84 7.33
CA PHE A 208 -0.19 0.25 8.10
C PHE A 208 -1.70 0.34 7.88
N PRO A 209 -2.47 -0.75 8.11
CA PRO A 209 -3.90 -0.74 7.85
C PRO A 209 -4.63 0.14 8.87
N LYS A 210 -5.69 0.81 8.41
CA LYS A 210 -6.70 1.41 9.28
C LYS A 210 -7.56 0.31 9.91
N PRO A 211 -8.18 0.53 11.09
CA PRO A 211 -9.07 -0.44 11.72
C PRO A 211 -10.15 -0.98 10.78
N ARG A 212 -10.79 -0.10 9.98
CA ARG A 212 -11.80 -0.52 8.99
C ARG A 212 -11.26 -1.51 7.95
N GLN A 213 -10.01 -1.36 7.51
CA GLN A 213 -9.41 -2.29 6.54
C GLN A 213 -9.19 -3.68 7.14
N VAL A 214 -8.78 -3.72 8.42
CA VAL A 214 -8.67 -4.98 9.16
C VAL A 214 -10.04 -5.63 9.29
N HIS A 215 -11.07 -4.87 9.69
CA HIS A 215 -12.44 -5.39 9.77
C HIS A 215 -12.96 -5.94 8.44
N CYS A 216 -12.61 -5.32 7.30
CA CYS A 216 -12.96 -5.86 5.98
C CYS A 216 -12.39 -7.26 5.76
N HIS A 217 -11.15 -7.55 6.22
CA HIS A 217 -10.57 -8.89 6.10
C HIS A 217 -11.34 -9.93 6.93
N PHE A 218 -11.77 -9.56 8.13
CA PHE A 218 -12.55 -10.43 9.00
C PHE A 218 -13.96 -10.70 8.45
N VAL A 219 -14.66 -9.67 7.96
CA VAL A 219 -15.99 -9.87 7.35
C VAL A 219 -15.89 -10.70 6.07
N ASP A 220 -14.91 -10.43 5.21
CA ASP A 220 -14.66 -11.23 3.99
C ASP A 220 -14.36 -12.70 4.32
N HIS A 221 -13.54 -12.95 5.35
CA HIS A 221 -13.28 -14.30 5.84
C HIS A 221 -14.55 -14.98 6.36
N MET A 222 -15.36 -14.29 7.16
CA MET A 222 -16.60 -14.89 7.69
C MET A 222 -17.59 -15.26 6.60
N ILE A 223 -17.71 -14.45 5.55
CA ILE A 223 -18.57 -14.76 4.41
C ILE A 223 -18.03 -15.96 3.62
N LYS A 224 -16.71 -16.15 3.56
CA LYS A 224 -16.11 -17.34 2.95
C LYS A 224 -16.35 -18.59 3.79
N GLU A 225 -16.19 -18.50 5.11
CA GLU A 225 -16.50 -19.61 6.03
C GLU A 225 -17.99 -19.96 6.03
N GLU A 226 -18.89 -18.96 5.94
CA GLU A 226 -20.33 -19.20 5.74
C GLU A 226 -20.57 -20.13 4.55
N LYS A 227 -19.94 -19.85 3.40
CA LYS A 227 -20.07 -20.70 2.21
C LYS A 227 -19.54 -22.11 2.43
N THR A 228 -18.41 -22.27 3.12
CA THR A 228 -17.85 -23.61 3.40
C THR A 228 -18.76 -24.39 4.35
N TRP A 229 -19.37 -23.73 5.34
CA TRP A 229 -20.35 -24.34 6.25
C TRP A 229 -21.65 -24.71 5.54
N MET A 230 -22.13 -23.87 4.62
CA MET A 230 -23.29 -24.20 3.78
C MET A 230 -23.01 -25.41 2.87
N ALA A 231 -21.85 -25.45 2.21
CA ALA A 231 -21.46 -26.58 1.36
C ALA A 231 -21.33 -27.90 2.13
N LYS A 232 -20.92 -27.83 3.41
CA LYS A 232 -20.86 -28.99 4.32
C LYS A 232 -22.21 -29.34 4.96
N GLY A 233 -23.28 -28.60 4.67
CA GLY A 233 -24.60 -28.79 5.27
C GLY A 233 -24.71 -28.40 6.75
N LEU A 234 -23.69 -27.70 7.30
CA LEU A 234 -23.67 -27.21 8.68
C LEU A 234 -24.56 -25.97 8.85
N LEU A 235 -24.75 -25.21 7.78
CA LEU A 235 -25.67 -24.09 7.70
C LEU A 235 -26.72 -24.33 6.62
N ARG A 236 -27.99 -24.12 6.98
CA ARG A 236 -29.11 -24.17 6.02
C ARG A 236 -29.29 -22.86 5.26
N GLU A 237 -28.95 -21.73 5.90
CA GLU A 237 -29.11 -20.39 5.35
C GLU A 237 -27.86 -19.53 5.62
N PRO A 238 -27.59 -18.51 4.79
CA PRO A 238 -26.54 -17.53 5.05
C PRO A 238 -26.72 -16.81 6.39
N LEU A 239 -25.59 -16.43 6.99
CA LEU A 239 -25.55 -15.67 8.23
C LEU A 239 -26.11 -14.25 8.04
N THR A 240 -26.87 -13.80 9.02
CA THR A 240 -27.31 -12.40 9.07
C THR A 240 -26.14 -11.49 9.45
N ASP A 241 -26.25 -10.20 9.13
CA ASP A 241 -25.24 -9.21 9.54
C ASP A 241 -25.05 -9.15 11.07
N GLU A 242 -26.10 -9.47 11.84
CA GLU A 242 -26.07 -9.59 13.32
C GLU A 242 -25.30 -10.85 13.76
N ALA A 243 -25.54 -11.98 13.11
CA ALA A 243 -24.84 -13.23 13.41
C ALA A 243 -23.34 -13.11 13.09
N ILE A 244 -22.98 -12.47 11.98
CA ILE A 244 -21.58 -12.18 11.65
C ILE A 244 -20.93 -11.32 12.74
N ALA A 245 -21.61 -10.26 13.19
CA ALA A 245 -21.09 -9.42 14.27
C ALA A 245 -20.86 -10.21 15.57
N ALA A 246 -21.83 -11.06 15.96
CA ALA A 246 -21.74 -11.89 17.15
C ALA A 246 -20.59 -12.92 17.08
N ILE A 247 -20.39 -13.56 15.92
CA ILE A 247 -19.30 -14.50 15.70
C ILE A 247 -17.94 -13.79 15.77
N LEU A 248 -17.81 -12.63 15.12
CA LEU A 248 -16.58 -11.83 15.15
C LEU A 248 -16.22 -11.37 16.58
N GLU A 249 -17.20 -11.02 17.40
CA GLU A 249 -16.97 -10.70 18.81
C GLU A 249 -16.53 -11.94 19.60
N ARG A 250 -17.25 -13.06 19.45
CA ARG A 250 -16.99 -14.30 20.19
C ARG A 250 -15.65 -14.94 19.86
N GLU A 251 -15.30 -15.03 18.58
CA GLU A 251 -14.16 -15.82 18.09
C GLU A 251 -12.90 -14.98 17.89
N HIS A 252 -13.06 -13.67 17.63
CA HIS A 252 -11.94 -12.77 17.33
C HIS A 252 -11.86 -11.55 18.24
N GLY A 253 -12.81 -11.37 19.17
CA GLY A 253 -12.84 -10.20 20.06
C GLY A 253 -13.17 -8.88 19.35
N ILE A 254 -13.69 -8.92 18.12
CA ILE A 254 -13.94 -7.73 17.30
C ILE A 254 -15.39 -7.29 17.46
N ARG A 255 -15.60 -6.20 18.17
CA ARG A 255 -16.92 -5.60 18.37
C ARG A 255 -17.32 -4.72 17.19
N LEU A 256 -18.26 -5.21 16.37
CA LEU A 256 -18.86 -4.44 15.28
C LEU A 256 -20.36 -4.31 15.49
N SER A 257 -20.92 -3.16 15.15
CA SER A 257 -22.37 -3.04 15.04
C SER A 257 -22.86 -3.76 13.77
N ARG A 258 -24.10 -4.24 13.78
CA ARG A 258 -24.78 -4.74 12.58
C ARG A 258 -24.69 -3.78 11.40
N ARG A 259 -24.86 -2.46 11.64
CA ARG A 259 -24.75 -1.43 10.59
C ARG A 259 -23.33 -1.34 10.03
N THR A 260 -22.31 -1.52 10.86
CA THR A 260 -20.91 -1.54 10.44
C THR A 260 -20.63 -2.77 9.55
N VAL A 261 -21.12 -3.95 9.95
CA VAL A 261 -21.00 -5.17 9.13
C VAL A 261 -21.70 -4.97 7.78
N ALA A 262 -22.93 -4.47 7.78
CA ALA A 262 -23.66 -4.16 6.56
C ALA A 262 -22.87 -3.20 5.66
N ASN A 263 -22.32 -2.11 6.20
CA ASN A 263 -21.52 -1.16 5.42
C ASN A 263 -20.25 -1.79 4.83
N ILE A 264 -19.52 -2.57 5.61
CA ILE A 264 -18.33 -3.31 5.13
C ILE A 264 -18.73 -4.30 4.03
N ARG A 265 -19.85 -4.99 4.23
CA ARG A 265 -20.41 -5.93 3.26
C ARG A 265 -20.74 -5.23 1.92
N HIS A 266 -21.30 -4.02 1.97
CA HIS A 266 -21.55 -3.18 0.78
C HIS A 266 -20.23 -2.72 0.13
N ASP A 267 -19.25 -2.29 0.92
CA ASP A 267 -17.90 -1.95 0.41
C ASP A 267 -17.28 -3.14 -0.34
N LEU A 268 -17.54 -4.37 0.15
CA LEU A 268 -17.12 -5.63 -0.44
C LEU A 268 -18.06 -6.15 -1.54
N ALA A 269 -19.18 -5.46 -1.84
CA ALA A 269 -20.21 -5.87 -2.82
C ALA A 269 -20.73 -7.29 -2.55
N ILE A 270 -20.85 -7.59 -1.27
CA ILE A 270 -21.46 -8.82 -0.78
C ILE A 270 -22.95 -8.48 -0.57
N PRO A 271 -23.89 -9.22 -1.16
CA PRO A 271 -25.32 -8.96 -1.00
C PRO A 271 -25.83 -9.32 0.40
N ASP A 272 -27.03 -8.88 0.74
CA ASP A 272 -27.63 -9.19 2.04
C ASP A 272 -27.97 -10.68 2.16
N TYR A 273 -28.20 -11.17 3.37
CA TYR A 273 -28.39 -12.59 3.62
C TYR A 273 -29.56 -13.21 2.82
N LYS A 274 -30.61 -12.44 2.50
CA LYS A 274 -31.76 -12.92 1.70
C LYS A 274 -31.38 -13.10 0.24
N ARG A 275 -30.57 -12.21 -0.31
CA ARG A 275 -30.07 -12.33 -1.69
C ARG A 275 -29.00 -13.42 -1.79
N ARG A 276 -28.16 -13.55 -0.76
CA ARG A 276 -27.19 -14.66 -0.67
C ARG A 276 -27.88 -16.03 -0.62
N SER A 277 -29.10 -16.13 -0.08
CA SER A 277 -29.83 -17.40 -0.01
C SER A 277 -30.51 -17.80 -1.33
N GLN A 278 -30.72 -16.85 -2.24
CA GLN A 278 -31.42 -17.07 -3.52
C GLN A 278 -30.52 -17.61 -4.65
N GLY A 279 -29.21 -17.78 -4.41
CA GLY A 279 -28.29 -18.50 -5.30
C GLY A 279 -27.91 -17.78 -6.61
N THR A 280 -28.64 -16.76 -7.05
CA THR A 280 -28.36 -15.96 -8.26
C THR A 280 -27.49 -14.75 -7.96
N ASP A 281 -26.42 -14.94 -7.18
CA ASP A 281 -25.77 -13.83 -6.47
C ASP A 281 -24.50 -13.35 -7.19
N TYR A 282 -24.29 -12.03 -7.29
CA TYR A 282 -23.05 -11.45 -7.82
C TYR A 282 -21.79 -11.98 -7.10
N LEU A 283 -21.94 -12.42 -5.85
CA LEU A 283 -20.88 -13.08 -5.10
C LEU A 283 -20.51 -14.46 -5.67
N ALA A 284 -21.47 -15.23 -6.19
CA ALA A 284 -21.21 -16.48 -6.90
C ALA A 284 -20.60 -16.21 -8.28
N ALA A 285 -21.09 -15.20 -9.00
CA ALA A 285 -20.52 -14.78 -10.29
C ALA A 285 -19.06 -14.28 -10.16
N THR A 286 -18.68 -13.77 -8.98
CA THR A 286 -17.30 -13.34 -8.68
C THR A 286 -16.46 -14.41 -7.98
N GLU A 287 -16.93 -15.65 -7.93
CA GLU A 287 -16.12 -16.79 -7.47
C GLU A 287 -14.96 -17.05 -8.43
N GLY A 288 -13.79 -17.35 -7.86
CA GLY A 288 -12.53 -17.50 -8.60
C GLY A 288 -11.84 -16.17 -8.96
N PHE A 289 -12.38 -15.01 -8.56
CA PHE A 289 -11.64 -13.76 -8.65
C PHE A 289 -10.46 -13.72 -7.67
N SER A 290 -9.42 -13.01 -8.07
CA SER A 290 -8.30 -12.67 -7.19
C SER A 290 -8.77 -11.91 -5.95
N ALA A 291 -7.93 -11.85 -4.92
CA ALA A 291 -8.10 -10.86 -3.87
C ALA A 291 -8.15 -9.43 -4.45
N LEU A 292 -8.76 -8.51 -3.71
CA LEU A 292 -8.74 -7.08 -4.05
C LEU A 292 -7.31 -6.53 -3.96
N LEU A 293 -6.84 -5.97 -5.06
CA LEU A 293 -5.50 -5.40 -5.21
C LEU A 293 -5.59 -3.89 -5.45
N PRO A 294 -4.68 -3.08 -4.92
CA PRO A 294 -4.60 -1.67 -5.29
C PRO A 294 -4.36 -1.52 -6.80
N LEU A 295 -5.18 -0.73 -7.49
CA LEU A 295 -4.99 -0.46 -8.92
C LEU A 295 -3.85 0.55 -9.10
N THR A 296 -2.62 0.04 -9.03
CA THR A 296 -1.38 0.83 -9.13
C THR A 296 -0.44 0.22 -10.16
N ALA A 297 0.42 1.04 -10.75
CA ALA A 297 1.40 0.57 -11.74
C ALA A 297 2.32 -0.53 -11.19
N GLN A 298 2.57 -0.53 -9.88
CA GLN A 298 3.34 -1.57 -9.22
C GLN A 298 2.56 -2.88 -9.13
N ALA A 299 1.34 -2.87 -8.61
CA ALA A 299 0.51 -4.07 -8.52
C ALA A 299 0.26 -4.70 -9.90
N LEU A 300 0.00 -3.89 -10.93
CA LEU A 300 -0.17 -4.39 -12.29
C LEU A 300 1.05 -5.14 -12.82
N ARG A 301 2.26 -4.73 -12.43
CA ARG A 301 3.51 -5.40 -12.84
C ARG A 301 3.79 -6.67 -12.06
N THR A 302 3.42 -6.72 -10.77
CA THR A 302 3.83 -7.79 -9.86
C THR A 302 2.79 -8.88 -9.69
N THR A 303 1.49 -8.55 -9.75
CA THR A 303 0.41 -9.48 -9.42
C THR A 303 -0.59 -9.72 -10.53
N VAL A 304 -0.72 -8.80 -11.51
CA VAL A 304 -1.64 -8.99 -12.65
C VAL A 304 -0.90 -9.66 -13.82
N PRO A 305 -1.35 -10.84 -14.29
CA PRO A 305 -0.76 -11.51 -15.45
C PRO A 305 -1.17 -10.85 -16.77
N ALA A 306 -0.33 -10.98 -17.79
CA ALA A 306 -0.68 -10.65 -19.17
C ALA A 306 -1.43 -11.83 -19.79
N HIS A 307 -2.65 -12.04 -19.34
CA HIS A 307 -3.49 -13.18 -19.71
C HIS A 307 -4.93 -12.69 -19.96
N PRO A 308 -5.70 -13.37 -20.84
CA PRO A 308 -7.12 -13.10 -20.98
C PRO A 308 -7.93 -13.31 -19.71
N GLY A 309 -8.98 -12.49 -19.52
CA GLY A 309 -9.87 -12.62 -18.38
C GLY A 309 -10.86 -11.47 -18.20
N VAL A 310 -11.61 -11.55 -17.11
CA VAL A 310 -12.62 -10.58 -16.66
C VAL A 310 -12.13 -9.91 -15.38
N TYR A 311 -12.45 -8.64 -15.18
CA TYR A 311 -12.06 -7.86 -14.03
C TYR A 311 -13.15 -6.88 -13.60
N GLU A 312 -13.08 -6.47 -12.35
CA GLU A 312 -13.86 -5.34 -11.85
C GLU A 312 -12.93 -4.33 -11.16
N ILE A 313 -13.25 -3.04 -11.35
CA ILE A 313 -12.60 -1.93 -10.67
C ILE A 313 -13.58 -1.39 -9.64
N ARG A 314 -13.04 -1.11 -8.46
CA ARG A 314 -13.78 -0.64 -7.30
C ARG A 314 -13.20 0.66 -6.79
N THR A 315 -14.06 1.50 -6.23
CA THR A 315 -13.68 2.67 -5.43
C THR A 315 -14.20 2.50 -4.02
N VAL A 316 -13.49 3.05 -3.04
CA VAL A 316 -14.06 3.20 -1.70
C VAL A 316 -15.18 4.22 -1.80
N CYS A 317 -16.41 3.84 -1.43
CA CYS A 317 -17.51 4.80 -1.30
C CYS A 317 -17.14 5.81 -0.21
N ALA A 318 -16.83 7.03 -0.61
CA ALA A 318 -17.00 8.17 0.28
C ALA A 318 -18.51 8.32 0.48
N SER A 319 -19.05 7.73 1.54
CA SER A 319 -20.39 8.08 1.99
C SER A 319 -20.39 9.56 2.38
N SER A 320 -20.80 10.41 1.44
CA SER A 320 -21.49 11.68 1.62
C SER A 320 -21.12 12.44 2.90
N VAL A 321 -20.06 13.24 2.81
CA VAL A 321 -19.91 14.43 3.66
C VAL A 321 -20.68 15.55 2.94
N GLY A 322 -21.82 15.94 3.52
CA GLY A 322 -22.54 17.22 3.35
C GLY A 322 -22.80 17.76 1.93
N GLY A 323 -24.07 17.82 1.53
CA GLY A 323 -24.50 18.61 0.37
C GLY A 323 -25.90 18.24 -0.14
N GLU A 324 -26.89 18.98 0.32
CA GLU A 324 -28.20 19.30 -0.29
C GLU A 324 -28.93 18.24 -1.15
N LYS A 325 -30.05 17.76 -0.60
CA LYS A 325 -31.13 17.11 -1.34
C LYS A 325 -31.78 18.14 -2.29
N GLU A 326 -31.50 18.04 -3.58
CA GLU A 326 -32.52 18.36 -4.59
C GLU A 326 -33.24 17.06 -4.97
N ALA A 327 -34.47 16.93 -4.50
CA ALA A 327 -35.36 15.84 -4.82
C ALA A 327 -36.13 16.17 -6.12
N CYS A 328 -35.93 15.39 -7.17
CA CYS A 328 -36.91 15.27 -8.25
C CYS A 328 -37.79 14.03 -7.99
N PRO A 329 -39.12 14.11 -8.12
CA PRO A 329 -40.01 13.00 -7.77
C PRO A 329 -40.16 12.04 -8.95
N GLY A 330 -39.70 10.81 -8.78
CA GLY A 330 -39.97 9.71 -9.69
C GLY A 330 -39.64 8.40 -8.99
N LYS A 331 -40.66 7.53 -8.82
CA LYS A 331 -40.56 6.23 -8.14
C LYS A 331 -39.34 5.42 -8.59
N SER A 332 -38.34 5.32 -7.73
CA SER A 332 -37.39 4.21 -7.71
C SER A 332 -36.82 4.09 -6.30
N VAL A 333 -36.68 2.85 -5.82
CA VAL A 333 -35.98 2.54 -4.57
C VAL A 333 -34.59 3.18 -4.66
N PRO A 334 -34.10 3.91 -3.62
CA PRO A 334 -32.80 4.54 -3.70
C PRO A 334 -31.73 3.47 -3.99
N PRO A 335 -30.84 3.69 -4.98
CA PRO A 335 -29.85 2.70 -5.37
C PRO A 335 -28.94 2.38 -4.18
N VAL A 336 -28.83 1.09 -3.90
CA VAL A 336 -28.01 0.57 -2.81
C VAL A 336 -26.54 0.91 -3.12
N PRO A 337 -25.80 1.60 -2.22
CA PRO A 337 -24.43 2.01 -2.51
C PRO A 337 -23.52 0.78 -2.66
N HIS A 338 -22.93 0.61 -3.85
CA HIS A 338 -21.97 -0.45 -4.17
C HIS A 338 -20.62 0.14 -4.58
N GLY A 339 -19.52 -0.48 -4.14
CA GLY A 339 -18.16 0.01 -4.43
C GLY A 339 -17.66 -0.29 -5.85
N VAL A 340 -18.35 -1.12 -6.63
CA VAL A 340 -17.97 -1.47 -8.01
C VAL A 340 -18.29 -0.31 -8.93
N VAL A 341 -17.26 0.20 -9.63
CA VAL A 341 -17.42 1.32 -10.59
C VAL A 341 -17.37 0.86 -12.03
N TYR A 342 -16.69 -0.25 -12.31
CA TYR A 342 -16.54 -0.77 -13.66
C TYR A 342 -16.34 -2.28 -13.69
N ILE A 343 -17.00 -2.96 -14.63
CA ILE A 343 -16.77 -4.37 -14.99
C ILE A 343 -16.26 -4.39 -16.43
N GLY A 344 -15.23 -5.18 -16.72
CA GLY A 344 -14.69 -5.31 -18.06
C GLY A 344 -13.98 -6.62 -18.31
N SER A 345 -13.68 -6.90 -19.57
CA SER A 345 -12.81 -8.00 -19.97
C SER A 345 -11.71 -7.57 -20.92
N ALA A 346 -10.66 -8.37 -21.04
CA ALA A 346 -9.55 -8.15 -21.95
C ALA A 346 -8.85 -9.44 -22.34
N GLY A 347 -8.28 -9.48 -23.54
CA GLY A 347 -7.32 -10.52 -23.94
C GLY A 347 -5.94 -10.36 -23.28
N ASP A 348 -5.66 -9.17 -22.73
CA ASP A 348 -4.49 -8.91 -21.88
C ASP A 348 -4.93 -7.99 -20.72
N LEU A 349 -5.18 -8.60 -19.57
CA LEU A 349 -5.61 -7.90 -18.36
C LEU A 349 -4.60 -6.82 -17.93
N ARG A 350 -3.30 -7.12 -17.95
CA ARG A 350 -2.25 -6.20 -17.53
C ARG A 350 -2.21 -4.96 -18.41
N LYS A 351 -2.25 -5.14 -19.74
CA LYS A 351 -2.27 -4.03 -20.68
C LYS A 351 -3.51 -3.16 -20.47
N ARG A 352 -4.71 -3.78 -20.43
CA ARG A 352 -5.98 -3.06 -20.33
C ARG A 352 -6.12 -2.28 -19.02
N LEU A 353 -5.78 -2.89 -17.89
CA LEU A 353 -5.79 -2.20 -16.59
C LEU A 353 -4.72 -1.09 -16.55
N GLY A 354 -3.59 -1.28 -17.23
CA GLY A 354 -2.60 -0.23 -17.42
C GLY A 354 -3.14 0.96 -18.21
N ASP A 355 -4.00 0.72 -19.20
CA ASP A 355 -4.63 1.77 -19.99
C ASP A 355 -5.66 2.56 -19.18
N HIS A 356 -6.45 1.87 -18.34
CA HIS A 356 -7.34 2.54 -17.37
C HIS A 356 -6.56 3.44 -16.40
N LEU A 357 -5.41 2.96 -15.90
CA LEU A 357 -4.57 3.71 -14.98
C LEU A 357 -3.92 4.94 -15.63
N ARG A 358 -3.58 4.87 -16.92
CA ARG A 358 -3.02 6.00 -17.69
C ARG A 358 -4.07 6.95 -18.27
N GLY A 359 -5.35 6.58 -18.20
CA GLY A 359 -6.44 7.34 -18.82
C GLY A 359 -6.56 7.14 -20.34
N SER A 360 -5.87 6.16 -20.92
CA SER A 360 -5.91 5.86 -22.37
C SER A 360 -7.10 4.98 -22.78
N SER A 361 -8.00 4.64 -21.85
CA SER A 361 -9.12 3.73 -22.10
C SER A 361 -10.40 4.37 -22.66
N ALA A 362 -10.33 5.61 -23.16
CA ALA A 362 -11.47 6.41 -23.66
C ALA A 362 -12.67 6.54 -22.69
N ASN A 363 -12.45 6.30 -21.38
CA ASN A 363 -13.46 6.35 -20.33
C ASN A 363 -13.03 7.37 -19.26
N ALA A 364 -13.36 8.65 -19.50
CA ALA A 364 -12.98 9.75 -18.64
C ALA A 364 -13.57 9.63 -17.22
N LEU A 365 -14.78 9.07 -17.09
CA LEU A 365 -15.41 8.84 -15.78
C LEU A 365 -14.64 7.82 -14.97
N LEU A 366 -14.28 6.68 -15.57
CA LEU A 366 -13.45 5.68 -14.92
C LEU A 366 -12.09 6.24 -14.52
N TYR A 367 -11.45 7.02 -15.39
CA TYR A 367 -10.16 7.63 -15.08
C TYR A 367 -10.23 8.54 -13.84
N ARG A 368 -11.31 9.31 -13.64
CA ARG A 368 -11.47 10.14 -12.43
C ARG A 368 -11.47 9.30 -11.15
N HIS A 369 -12.14 8.15 -11.16
CA HIS A 369 -12.14 7.23 -10.01
C HIS A 369 -10.77 6.58 -9.78
N VAL A 370 -10.03 6.28 -10.85
CA VAL A 370 -8.71 5.62 -10.77
C VAL A 370 -7.60 6.60 -10.39
N ALA A 371 -7.63 7.83 -10.92
CA ALA A 371 -6.62 8.87 -10.69
C ALA A 371 -6.51 9.28 -9.21
N GLY A 372 -7.58 9.12 -8.43
CA GLY A 372 -7.59 9.34 -6.98
C GLY A 372 -6.72 8.36 -6.18
N GLY A 373 -6.19 7.30 -6.79
CA GLY A 373 -5.25 6.36 -6.18
C GLY A 373 -5.85 5.41 -5.14
N ALA A 374 -7.14 5.55 -4.85
CA ALA A 374 -7.90 4.69 -3.94
C ALA A 374 -8.57 3.50 -4.67
N ALA A 375 -8.50 3.46 -6.00
CA ALA A 375 -9.13 2.40 -6.77
C ALA A 375 -8.46 1.04 -6.52
N GLN A 376 -9.29 0.00 -6.49
CA GLN A 376 -8.88 -1.38 -6.33
C GLN A 376 -9.40 -2.21 -7.50
N VAL A 377 -8.74 -3.33 -7.76
CA VAL A 377 -9.09 -4.26 -8.84
C VAL A 377 -9.04 -5.69 -8.34
N ARG A 378 -9.96 -6.52 -8.81
CA ARG A 378 -9.84 -7.98 -8.78
C ARG A 378 -10.17 -8.54 -10.15
N PHE A 379 -9.62 -9.71 -10.47
CA PHE A 379 -9.75 -10.31 -11.80
C PHE A 379 -9.87 -11.84 -11.72
N ARG A 380 -10.48 -12.44 -12.73
CA ARG A 380 -10.51 -13.89 -12.96
C ARG A 380 -9.90 -14.21 -14.32
N LEU A 381 -8.97 -15.16 -14.34
CA LEU A 381 -8.31 -15.61 -15.56
C LEU A 381 -9.26 -16.56 -16.31
N ILE A 382 -9.50 -16.25 -17.59
CA ILE A 382 -10.41 -17.02 -18.43
C ILE A 382 -9.81 -17.07 -19.83
N SER A 383 -9.43 -18.27 -20.28
CA SER A 383 -8.70 -18.47 -21.54
C SER A 383 -9.56 -18.40 -22.80
N ALA A 384 -10.87 -18.60 -22.69
CA ALA A 384 -11.84 -18.54 -23.80
C ALA A 384 -13.15 -17.92 -23.32
N ASP A 385 -13.90 -17.27 -24.21
CA ASP A 385 -15.24 -16.72 -23.92
C ASP A 385 -15.31 -15.68 -22.79
N TRP A 386 -14.20 -15.01 -22.46
CA TRP A 386 -14.15 -13.98 -21.42
C TRP A 386 -15.13 -12.81 -21.66
N ARG A 387 -15.53 -12.55 -22.91
CA ARG A 387 -16.57 -11.57 -23.24
C ARG A 387 -17.97 -12.03 -22.87
N VAL A 388 -18.24 -13.34 -22.95
CA VAL A 388 -19.52 -13.92 -22.52
C VAL A 388 -19.59 -13.85 -21.00
N VAL A 389 -18.51 -14.24 -20.31
CA VAL A 389 -18.43 -14.14 -18.84
C VAL A 389 -18.52 -12.69 -18.35
N GLU A 390 -17.97 -11.72 -19.08
CA GLU A 390 -18.19 -10.29 -18.77
C GLU A 390 -19.66 -9.91 -18.82
N ARG A 391 -20.38 -10.35 -19.86
CA ARG A 391 -21.81 -10.07 -20.04
C ARG A 391 -22.65 -10.73 -18.95
N GLU A 392 -22.37 -11.99 -18.64
CA GLU A 392 -23.02 -12.71 -17.53
C GLU A 392 -22.76 -11.99 -16.20
N LEU A 393 -21.51 -11.64 -15.91
CA LEU A 393 -21.14 -10.93 -14.69
C LEU A 393 -21.82 -9.56 -14.61
N TYR A 394 -21.89 -8.83 -15.73
CA TYR A 394 -22.59 -7.55 -15.82
C TYR A 394 -24.09 -7.71 -15.61
N GLN A 395 -24.70 -8.73 -16.20
CA GLN A 395 -26.11 -9.01 -16.05
C GLN A 395 -26.45 -9.38 -14.60
N VAL A 396 -25.70 -10.29 -14.00
CA VAL A 396 -25.85 -10.66 -12.58
C VAL A 396 -25.63 -9.43 -11.68
N PHE A 397 -24.70 -8.54 -12.04
CA PHE A 397 -24.52 -7.28 -11.32
C PHE A 397 -25.78 -6.42 -11.36
N CYS A 398 -26.34 -6.19 -12.56
CA CYS A 398 -27.54 -5.38 -12.73
C CYS A 398 -28.75 -6.00 -12.03
N GLU A 399 -28.91 -7.32 -12.10
CA GLU A 399 -29.96 -8.06 -11.38
C GLU A 399 -29.78 -7.94 -9.86
N THR A 400 -28.53 -8.00 -9.38
CA THR A 400 -28.20 -7.90 -7.96
C THR A 400 -28.39 -6.48 -7.43
N PHE A 401 -27.87 -5.44 -8.09
CA PHE A 401 -27.84 -4.08 -7.55
C PHE A 401 -28.97 -3.19 -8.09
N GLY A 402 -29.72 -3.65 -9.10
CA GLY A 402 -30.80 -2.89 -9.74
C GLY A 402 -30.31 -1.73 -10.61
N VAL A 403 -28.99 -1.57 -10.77
CA VAL A 403 -28.34 -0.50 -11.53
C VAL A 403 -27.07 -1.02 -12.20
N SER A 404 -26.66 -0.36 -13.29
CA SER A 404 -25.37 -0.61 -13.92
C SER A 404 -24.21 0.03 -13.14
N PRO A 405 -22.99 -0.52 -13.16
CA PRO A 405 -21.82 0.17 -12.65
C PRO A 405 -21.66 1.55 -13.33
N PRO A 406 -21.36 2.62 -12.58
CA PRO A 406 -21.42 4.01 -13.05
C PRO A 406 -20.49 4.32 -14.23
N CYS A 407 -19.42 3.55 -14.42
CA CYS A 407 -18.49 3.76 -15.53
C CYS A 407 -18.69 2.79 -16.69
N ASN A 408 -19.62 1.84 -16.61
CA ASN A 408 -19.96 0.98 -17.74
C ASN A 408 -20.88 1.76 -18.68
N ARG A 409 -20.45 1.93 -19.94
CA ARG A 409 -21.23 2.62 -21.00
C ARG A 409 -22.18 1.67 -21.76
N MET A 410 -22.32 0.44 -21.29
CA MET A 410 -23.21 -0.55 -21.88
C MET A 410 -24.60 -0.26 -21.34
N SER A 411 -25.50 0.29 -22.15
CA SER A 411 -26.93 0.19 -21.85
C SER A 411 -27.31 -1.29 -21.94
N PRO A 412 -28.20 -1.83 -21.08
CA PRO A 412 -28.84 -3.11 -21.34
C PRO A 412 -29.46 -3.15 -22.74
#